data_AF-A0A959SHZ7-F1
#
_entry.id   AF-A0A959SHZ7-F1
#
_cell.length_a   1.000
_cell.length_b   1.000
_cell.length_c   1.000
_cell.angle_alpha   90.00
_cell.angle_beta   90.00
_cell.angle_gamma   90.00
#
_symmetry.space_group_name_H-M   'P 1'
#
loop_
_entity.id
_entity.type
_entity.pdbx_description
1 polymer ?
#
loop_
_entity_poly.entity_id
_entity_poly.type
_entity_poly.pdbx_seq_one_letter_code
_entity_poly.pdbx_strand_id
1 'polypeptide(L)'
;MELYGDTVESVRRFDPQDQLTIERLAEAVIVPDLQDEDAAQQQLFFAQLPEDATIWLRDLQAIGDAAAKQLKLLGEAYDRLPDKDKHATPSELLATDTELIKGTLGFRKVFWRGQLSVVGSQLSGETEKARVASGVSSTPANTQPDNQQLTTDNRASLTIDFRQRPQPTFAKEFKILSGDLHNKQNAGYTNLIACNSAKQSERLYTIFNDMEHEVAFTPLVLDLHEGFIDPELKLALYTDHQIFERYHRYRLKEGFRKNSQALTLKELTQLKPGDLVVHIDHGVGIFSGLETIDAGGSMQEAIRLKYRDGDILYVGIHSLHRVSKFSGEEGGKAPKVSKLGTPAWKNLKEKTKA
;
A
#
# COMPACT_ATOMS: atom_id res chain seq x y z
N MET A 1 15.21 -20.59 21.34
CA MET A 1 14.38 -21.38 22.27
C MET A 1 15.33 -22.14 23.18
N GLU A 2 15.09 -22.12 24.48
CA GLU A 2 15.82 -22.92 25.46
C GLU A 2 14.93 -24.08 25.89
N LEU A 3 15.50 -25.27 25.93
CA LEU A 3 14.80 -26.52 26.20
C LEU A 3 15.32 -27.14 27.50
N TYR A 4 14.41 -27.70 28.29
CA TYR A 4 14.72 -28.53 29.45
C TYR A 4 14.05 -29.90 29.27
N GLY A 5 14.85 -30.91 28.93
CA GLY A 5 14.32 -32.21 28.47
C GLY A 5 13.43 -32.02 27.24
N ASP A 6 12.17 -32.48 27.35
CA ASP A 6 11.16 -32.38 26.29
C ASP A 6 10.25 -31.14 26.44
N THR A 7 10.58 -30.23 27.36
CA THR A 7 9.79 -29.02 27.62
C THR A 7 10.51 -27.76 27.15
N VAL A 8 9.73 -26.81 26.64
CA VAL A 8 10.24 -25.47 26.31
C VAL A 8 10.32 -24.66 27.60
N GLU A 9 11.54 -24.31 28.01
CA GLU A 9 11.78 -23.51 29.22
C GLU A 9 11.66 -22.02 28.91
N SER A 10 12.17 -21.59 27.75
CA SER A 10 12.09 -20.18 27.36
C SER A 10 12.07 -19.99 25.84
N VAL A 11 11.28 -19.02 25.40
CA VAL A 11 11.34 -18.48 24.04
C VAL A 11 11.84 -17.04 24.14
N ARG A 12 12.81 -16.69 23.31
CA ARG A 12 13.41 -15.36 23.30
C ARG A 12 13.59 -14.85 21.89
N ARG A 13 13.33 -13.56 21.71
CA ARG A 13 13.69 -12.83 20.51
C ARG A 13 15.10 -12.30 20.67
N PHE A 14 15.91 -12.46 19.64
CA PHE A 14 17.28 -11.97 19.60
C PHE A 14 17.47 -11.02 18.42
N ASP A 15 18.45 -10.13 18.52
CA ASP A 15 18.87 -9.32 17.37
C ASP A 15 19.72 -10.20 16.44
N PRO A 16 19.36 -10.35 15.15
CA PRO A 16 20.14 -11.17 14.24
C PRO A 16 21.57 -10.67 13.98
N GLN A 17 21.90 -9.41 14.31
CA GLN A 17 23.24 -8.83 14.09
C GLN A 17 24.23 -9.21 15.18
N ASP A 18 23.88 -8.99 16.44
CA ASP A 18 24.77 -9.23 17.60
C ASP A 18 24.42 -10.51 18.37
N GLN A 19 23.32 -11.18 18.01
CA GLN A 19 22.81 -12.39 18.64
C GLN A 19 22.43 -12.24 20.12
N LEU A 20 22.31 -11.00 20.62
CA LEU A 20 21.90 -10.72 21.98
C LEU A 20 20.39 -10.82 22.11
N THR A 21 19.96 -11.23 23.30
CA THR A 21 18.54 -11.35 23.63
C THR A 21 17.93 -9.97 23.80
N ILE A 22 16.87 -9.69 23.06
CA ILE A 22 16.09 -8.45 23.14
C ILE A 22 14.99 -8.59 24.19
N GLU A 23 14.19 -9.66 24.07
CA GLU A 23 12.99 -9.86 24.88
C GLU A 23 12.66 -11.36 25.03
N ARG A 24 11.96 -11.72 26.12
CA ARG A 24 11.39 -13.05 26.33
C ARG A 24 9.93 -13.08 25.86
N LEU A 25 9.53 -14.17 25.24
CA LEU A 25 8.20 -14.39 24.69
C LEU A 25 7.50 -15.51 25.46
N ALA A 26 6.19 -15.36 25.67
CA ALA A 26 5.36 -16.40 26.28
C ALA A 26 5.01 -17.52 25.29
N GLU A 27 4.87 -17.17 24.00
CA GLU A 27 4.50 -18.07 22.92
C GLU A 27 5.16 -17.61 21.62
N ALA A 28 5.44 -18.55 20.72
CA ALA A 28 5.80 -18.27 19.33
C ALA A 28 5.08 -19.24 18.40
N VAL A 29 4.44 -18.69 17.37
CA VAL A 29 3.75 -19.47 16.33
C VAL A 29 4.71 -19.64 15.16
N ILE A 30 5.00 -20.89 14.79
CA ILE A 30 5.75 -21.21 13.59
C ILE A 30 4.74 -21.37 12.46
N VAL A 31 4.79 -20.46 11.49
CA VAL A 31 4.01 -20.57 10.26
C VAL A 31 4.86 -21.36 9.26
N PRO A 32 4.31 -22.38 8.58
CA PRO A 32 5.03 -23.10 7.54
C PRO A 32 5.55 -22.17 6.45
N ASP A 33 6.67 -22.53 5.82
CA ASP A 33 7.11 -21.83 4.63
C ASP A 33 6.14 -22.16 3.49
N LEU A 34 5.45 -21.14 2.98
CA LEU A 34 4.44 -21.27 1.94
C LEU A 34 5.04 -21.48 0.54
N GLN A 35 6.37 -21.62 0.44
CA GLN A 35 7.08 -21.87 -0.81
C GLN A 35 7.06 -23.34 -1.25
N ASP A 36 6.76 -24.29 -0.34
CA ASP A 36 6.51 -25.68 -0.72
C ASP A 36 5.06 -25.81 -1.23
N GLU A 37 4.89 -25.64 -2.55
CA GLU A 37 3.62 -25.66 -3.27
C GLU A 37 2.89 -27.03 -3.27
N ASP A 38 3.54 -28.09 -2.80
CA ASP A 38 3.14 -29.48 -3.05
C ASP A 38 1.85 -29.97 -2.33
N ALA A 39 1.17 -29.12 -1.55
CA ALA A 39 -0.08 -29.53 -0.88
C ALA A 39 -1.16 -28.45 -0.74
N ALA A 40 -0.93 -27.22 -1.19
CA ALA A 40 -1.94 -26.18 -1.06
C ALA A 40 -2.99 -26.35 -2.17
N GLN A 41 -4.16 -26.90 -1.83
CA GLN A 41 -5.33 -26.79 -2.69
C GLN A 41 -5.57 -25.32 -3.01
N GLN A 42 -5.49 -24.96 -4.28
CA GLN A 42 -5.78 -23.61 -4.73
C GLN A 42 -7.26 -23.33 -4.46
N GLN A 43 -7.51 -22.57 -3.40
CA GLN A 43 -8.83 -22.12 -3.01
C GLN A 43 -8.91 -20.62 -3.17
N LEU A 44 -10.10 -20.13 -3.53
CA LEU A 44 -10.36 -18.69 -3.49
C LEU A 44 -10.16 -18.18 -2.07
N PHE A 45 -9.65 -16.96 -1.95
CA PHE A 45 -9.51 -16.26 -0.67
C PHE A 45 -10.80 -16.31 0.19
N PHE A 46 -11.96 -16.22 -0.45
CA PHE A 46 -13.26 -16.27 0.24
C PHE A 46 -13.52 -17.59 0.97
N ALA A 47 -12.94 -18.72 0.53
CA ALA A 47 -13.09 -20.00 1.21
C ALA A 47 -12.35 -20.06 2.56
N GLN A 48 -11.40 -19.15 2.78
CA GLN A 48 -10.64 -19.04 4.04
C GLN A 48 -11.33 -18.12 5.06
N LEU A 49 -12.43 -17.45 4.68
CA LEU A 49 -13.16 -16.56 5.57
C LEU A 49 -14.17 -17.34 6.41
N PRO A 50 -14.36 -16.96 7.70
CA PRO A 50 -15.43 -17.50 8.53
C PRO A 50 -16.81 -17.33 7.88
N GLU A 51 -17.72 -18.29 8.06
CA GLU A 51 -19.06 -18.26 7.45
C GLU A 51 -19.91 -17.03 7.86
N ASP A 52 -19.65 -16.46 9.03
CA ASP A 52 -20.36 -15.29 9.56
C ASP A 52 -19.76 -13.93 9.13
N ALA A 53 -18.64 -13.97 8.39
CA ALA A 53 -17.94 -12.80 7.91
C ALA A 53 -18.85 -11.91 7.05
N THR A 54 -18.60 -10.60 7.12
CA THR A 54 -19.31 -9.61 6.29
C THR A 54 -18.29 -8.93 5.37
N ILE A 55 -18.55 -8.98 4.07
CA ILE A 55 -17.66 -8.43 3.06
C ILE A 55 -18.07 -6.99 2.74
N TRP A 56 -17.14 -6.06 2.90
CA TRP A 56 -17.33 -4.64 2.55
C TRP A 56 -16.67 -4.36 1.20
N LEU A 57 -17.46 -3.94 0.21
CA LEU A 57 -17.03 -3.76 -1.18
C LEU A 57 -17.34 -2.33 -1.63
N ARG A 58 -16.38 -1.67 -2.30
CA ARG A 58 -16.68 -0.39 -2.97
C ARG A 58 -17.43 -0.62 -4.27
N ASP A 59 -16.81 -1.43 -5.10
CA ASP A 59 -17.28 -1.72 -6.44
C ASP A 59 -16.80 -3.11 -6.85
N LEU A 60 -17.72 -4.06 -6.89
CA LEU A 60 -17.41 -5.44 -7.29
C LEU A 60 -17.13 -5.55 -8.79
N GLN A 61 -17.76 -4.69 -9.60
CA GLN A 61 -17.55 -4.68 -11.04
C GLN A 61 -16.14 -4.17 -11.37
N ALA A 62 -15.71 -3.08 -10.73
CA ALA A 62 -14.35 -2.57 -10.91
C ALA A 62 -13.27 -3.58 -10.50
N ILE A 63 -13.52 -4.42 -9.48
CA ILE A 63 -12.63 -5.52 -9.11
C ILE A 63 -12.55 -6.54 -10.24
N GLY A 64 -13.69 -6.91 -10.83
CA GLY A 64 -13.76 -7.81 -11.97
C GLY A 64 -13.01 -7.27 -13.20
N ASP A 65 -13.30 -6.02 -13.59
CA ASP A 65 -12.62 -5.35 -14.69
C ASP A 65 -11.09 -5.30 -14.49
N ALA A 66 -10.64 -5.05 -13.26
CA ALA A 66 -9.22 -5.07 -12.91
C ALA A 66 -8.62 -6.49 -13.00
N ALA A 67 -9.35 -7.51 -12.54
CA ALA A 67 -8.93 -8.90 -12.64
C ALA A 67 -8.80 -9.35 -14.10
N ALA A 68 -9.77 -9.03 -14.96
CA ALA A 68 -9.73 -9.33 -16.38
C ALA A 68 -8.52 -8.67 -17.08
N LYS A 69 -8.23 -7.41 -16.74
CA LYS A 69 -7.04 -6.71 -17.25
C LYS A 69 -5.75 -7.40 -16.80
N GLN A 70 -5.69 -7.81 -15.54
CA GLN A 70 -4.51 -8.46 -14.99
C GLN A 70 -4.31 -9.87 -15.58
N LEU A 71 -5.39 -10.62 -15.81
CA LEU A 71 -5.37 -11.92 -16.47
C LEU A 71 -4.77 -11.82 -17.87
N LYS A 72 -5.14 -10.78 -18.63
CA LYS A 72 -4.56 -10.52 -19.95
C LYS A 72 -3.05 -10.29 -19.89
N LEU A 73 -2.60 -9.42 -18.99
CA LEU A 73 -1.16 -9.14 -18.82
C LEU A 73 -0.39 -10.39 -18.36
N LEU A 74 -0.99 -11.20 -17.49
CA LEU A 74 -0.41 -12.44 -17.01
C LEU A 74 -0.32 -13.47 -18.13
N GLY A 75 -1.32 -13.56 -19.01
CA GLY A 75 -1.27 -14.38 -20.22
C GLY A 75 -0.12 -13.99 -21.15
N GLU A 76 0.04 -12.69 -21.43
CA GLU A 76 1.15 -12.18 -22.25
C GLU A 76 2.53 -12.47 -21.63
N ALA A 77 2.65 -12.46 -20.30
CA ALA A 77 3.87 -12.81 -19.59
C ALA A 77 4.12 -14.33 -19.59
N TYR A 78 3.07 -15.13 -19.38
CA TYR A 78 3.13 -16.59 -19.38
C TYR A 78 3.58 -17.15 -20.73
N ASP A 79 3.12 -16.56 -21.83
CA ASP A 79 3.55 -16.94 -23.18
C ASP A 79 5.03 -16.65 -23.46
N ARG A 80 5.67 -15.79 -22.66
CA ARG A 80 7.10 -15.47 -22.75
C ARG A 80 7.97 -16.30 -21.81
N LEU A 81 7.38 -17.11 -20.93
CA LEU A 81 8.14 -17.94 -19.99
C LEU A 81 8.85 -19.10 -20.71
N PRO A 82 10.14 -19.33 -20.41
CA PRO A 82 10.76 -20.61 -20.73
C PRO A 82 10.08 -21.72 -19.92
N ASP A 83 9.95 -22.91 -20.49
CA ASP A 83 9.30 -24.07 -19.84
C ASP A 83 7.90 -23.79 -19.28
N LYS A 84 7.07 -22.99 -19.97
CA LYS A 84 5.72 -22.60 -19.52
C LYS A 84 4.86 -23.76 -19.02
N ASP A 85 5.01 -24.96 -19.62
CA ASP A 85 4.23 -26.15 -19.26
C ASP A 85 4.53 -26.69 -17.85
N LYS A 86 5.58 -26.20 -17.19
CA LYS A 86 5.90 -26.49 -15.78
C LYS A 86 5.27 -25.52 -14.80
N HIS A 87 4.61 -24.47 -15.27
CA HIS A 87 4.03 -23.42 -14.44
C HIS A 87 2.50 -23.48 -14.46
N ALA A 88 1.87 -23.06 -13.36
CA ALA A 88 0.42 -22.90 -13.29
C ALA A 88 -0.05 -21.87 -14.33
N THR A 89 -1.19 -22.15 -14.95
CA THR A 89 -1.76 -21.27 -15.97
C THR A 89 -2.31 -19.99 -15.35
N PRO A 90 -2.34 -18.86 -16.09
CA PRO A 90 -2.90 -17.60 -15.58
C PRO A 90 -4.31 -17.73 -14.99
N SER A 91 -5.15 -18.58 -15.59
CA SER A 91 -6.53 -18.82 -15.14
C SER A 91 -6.62 -19.65 -13.85
N GLU A 92 -5.61 -20.45 -13.54
CA GLU A 92 -5.52 -21.16 -12.25
C GLU A 92 -5.10 -20.19 -11.14
N LEU A 93 -4.26 -19.20 -11.46
CA LEU A 93 -3.70 -18.25 -10.50
C LEU A 93 -4.64 -17.09 -10.16
N LEU A 94 -5.47 -16.66 -11.12
CA LEU A 94 -6.32 -15.47 -10.95
C LEU A 94 -7.77 -15.78 -11.27
N ALA A 95 -8.62 -15.62 -10.25
CA ALA A 95 -10.05 -15.77 -10.37
C ALA A 95 -10.67 -14.71 -11.29
N THR A 96 -11.61 -15.14 -12.11
CA THR A 96 -12.43 -14.28 -12.98
C THR A 96 -13.63 -13.70 -12.25
N ASP A 97 -14.30 -12.71 -12.84
CA ASP A 97 -15.50 -12.05 -12.29
C ASP A 97 -16.55 -13.06 -11.82
N THR A 98 -16.77 -14.12 -12.60
CA THR A 98 -17.77 -15.15 -12.27
C THR A 98 -17.39 -15.91 -11.00
N GLU A 99 -16.12 -16.26 -10.83
CA GLU A 99 -15.62 -16.98 -9.66
C GLU A 99 -15.57 -16.08 -8.43
N LEU A 100 -15.17 -14.82 -8.60
CA LEU A 100 -15.21 -13.81 -7.54
C LEU A 100 -16.64 -13.60 -7.05
N ILE A 101 -17.60 -13.38 -7.96
CA ILE A 101 -19.01 -13.22 -7.60
C ILE A 101 -19.53 -14.45 -6.86
N LYS A 102 -19.27 -15.66 -7.39
CA LYS A 102 -19.64 -16.93 -6.75
C LYS A 102 -19.05 -17.06 -5.35
N GLY A 103 -17.77 -16.74 -5.18
CA GLY A 103 -17.08 -16.74 -3.89
C GLY A 103 -17.73 -15.84 -2.85
N THR A 104 -18.38 -14.74 -3.27
CA THR A 104 -19.08 -13.83 -2.34
C THR A 104 -20.53 -14.22 -2.03
N LEU A 105 -21.13 -15.23 -2.68
CA LEU A 105 -22.57 -15.50 -2.57
C LEU A 105 -23.02 -15.87 -1.15
N GLY A 106 -22.20 -16.58 -0.39
CA GLY A 106 -22.51 -17.02 0.98
C GLY A 106 -22.38 -15.93 2.05
N PHE A 107 -21.82 -14.76 1.70
CA PHE A 107 -21.50 -13.72 2.66
C PHE A 107 -22.51 -12.58 2.66
N ARG A 108 -22.73 -12.00 3.85
CA ARG A 108 -23.36 -10.68 3.95
C ARG A 108 -22.45 -9.66 3.28
N LYS A 109 -23.05 -8.78 2.47
CA LYS A 109 -22.33 -7.78 1.68
C LYS A 109 -22.78 -6.38 2.06
N VAL A 110 -21.81 -5.51 2.32
CA VAL A 110 -22.02 -4.07 2.50
C VAL A 110 -21.33 -3.36 1.36
N PHE A 111 -22.10 -2.61 0.57
CA PHE A 111 -21.54 -1.75 -0.46
C PHE A 111 -21.40 -0.34 0.07
N TRP A 112 -20.20 0.23 -0.01
CA TRP A 112 -19.95 1.63 0.36
C TRP A 112 -19.40 2.40 -0.83
N ARG A 113 -20.07 3.49 -1.20
CA ARG A 113 -19.67 4.35 -2.32
C ARG A 113 -19.42 5.76 -1.79
N GLY A 114 -18.51 6.48 -2.41
CA GLY A 114 -18.37 7.93 -2.19
C GLY A 114 -19.63 8.67 -2.66
N GLN A 115 -19.77 9.95 -2.28
CA GLN A 115 -20.95 10.76 -2.64
C GLN A 115 -21.28 10.62 -4.14
N LEU A 116 -22.48 10.12 -4.43
CA LEU A 116 -23.08 10.31 -5.75
C LEU A 116 -23.29 11.82 -5.94
N SER A 117 -22.75 12.38 -7.03
CA SER A 117 -23.28 13.64 -7.55
C SER A 117 -24.73 13.39 -7.97
N VAL A 118 -25.68 13.74 -7.11
CA VAL A 118 -27.10 13.73 -7.46
C VAL A 118 -27.31 14.85 -8.47
N VAL A 119 -27.26 14.52 -9.77
CA VAL A 119 -27.90 15.35 -10.78
C VAL A 119 -29.39 15.19 -10.53
N GLY A 120 -30.02 16.24 -10.01
CA GLY A 120 -31.38 16.19 -9.50
C GLY A 120 -32.37 15.73 -10.56
N SER A 121 -33.10 14.66 -10.25
CA SER A 121 -34.47 14.52 -10.68
C SER A 121 -35.36 14.77 -9.46
N GLN A 122 -36.09 15.89 -9.50
CA GLN A 122 -37.23 16.12 -8.63
C GLN A 122 -38.22 14.97 -8.86
N LEU A 123 -38.52 14.21 -7.82
CA LEU A 123 -39.77 13.45 -7.75
C LEU A 123 -40.45 13.84 -6.44
N SER A 124 -41.35 14.81 -6.60
CA SER A 124 -42.47 15.11 -5.73
C SER A 124 -43.21 13.83 -5.35
N GLY A 125 -43.56 13.72 -4.07
CA GLY A 125 -44.17 12.52 -3.52
C GLY A 125 -45.52 12.17 -4.13
N GLU A 126 -45.84 10.89 -4.07
CA GLU A 126 -47.21 10.43 -3.86
C GLU A 126 -47.20 9.00 -3.32
N THR A 127 -47.98 8.84 -2.27
CA THR A 127 -48.32 7.66 -1.48
C THR A 127 -48.66 6.42 -2.32
N GLU A 128 -48.04 5.28 -2.04
CA GLU A 128 -48.36 4.00 -2.67
C GLU A 128 -49.52 3.30 -1.93
N LYS A 129 -50.66 3.14 -2.61
CA LYS A 129 -51.72 2.16 -2.29
C LYS A 129 -51.69 1.04 -3.33
N ALA A 130 -51.78 -0.19 -2.84
CA ALA A 130 -51.78 -1.44 -3.59
C ALA A 130 -52.86 -1.58 -4.68
N ARG A 131 -52.53 -2.24 -5.81
CA ARG A 131 -53.33 -3.33 -6.43
C ARG A 131 -52.70 -4.00 -7.67
N VAL A 132 -52.48 -5.31 -7.53
CA VAL A 132 -52.80 -6.47 -8.41
C VAL A 132 -53.30 -6.25 -9.87
N ALA A 133 -52.67 -7.03 -10.77
CA ALA A 133 -53.18 -7.76 -11.97
C ALA A 133 -52.83 -7.31 -13.41
N SER A 134 -52.13 -8.24 -14.09
CA SER A 134 -52.35 -8.84 -15.43
C SER A 134 -52.35 -8.00 -16.72
N GLY A 135 -51.61 -8.48 -17.74
CA GLY A 135 -52.08 -8.50 -19.15
C GLY A 135 -51.13 -8.00 -20.26
N VAL A 136 -50.37 -8.94 -20.85
CA VAL A 136 -50.14 -9.22 -22.31
C VAL A 136 -49.88 -8.09 -23.36
N SER A 137 -48.76 -8.26 -24.10
CA SER A 137 -48.42 -7.82 -25.49
C SER A 137 -48.22 -6.31 -25.76
N SER A 138 -47.34 -5.78 -26.61
CA SER A 138 -46.62 -6.24 -27.82
C SER A 138 -45.47 -5.25 -28.18
N THR A 139 -44.38 -5.74 -28.77
CA THR A 139 -43.28 -5.04 -29.51
C THR A 139 -43.78 -4.45 -30.87
N PRO A 140 -43.01 -3.72 -31.73
CA PRO A 140 -41.59 -3.32 -31.65
C PRO A 140 -41.16 -1.91 -32.19
N ALA A 141 -39.86 -1.64 -32.02
CA ALA A 141 -38.94 -0.82 -32.85
C ALA A 141 -39.01 0.72 -32.84
N ASN A 142 -37.97 1.39 -32.32
CA ASN A 142 -36.97 2.07 -33.18
C ASN A 142 -35.71 2.50 -32.39
N THR A 143 -34.64 2.66 -33.16
CA THR A 143 -33.22 2.80 -32.84
C THR A 143 -32.81 4.22 -32.40
N GLN A 144 -32.06 4.37 -31.29
CA GLN A 144 -30.80 5.14 -31.23
C GLN A 144 -30.15 5.09 -29.84
N PRO A 145 -28.81 5.19 -29.75
CA PRO A 145 -28.03 4.95 -28.55
C PRO A 145 -27.84 6.26 -27.78
N ASP A 146 -28.19 6.27 -26.50
CA ASP A 146 -27.55 7.08 -25.44
C ASP A 146 -28.50 7.18 -24.26
N ASN A 147 -28.20 6.42 -23.22
CA ASN A 147 -27.98 6.99 -21.90
C ASN A 147 -27.45 5.88 -21.00
N GLN A 148 -26.35 6.16 -20.32
CA GLN A 148 -25.86 5.37 -19.20
C GLN A 148 -26.99 5.29 -18.17
N GLN A 149 -27.78 4.22 -18.27
CA GLN A 149 -28.80 3.89 -17.33
C GLN A 149 -28.07 3.56 -16.03
N LEU A 150 -28.16 4.50 -15.08
CA LEU A 150 -27.80 4.30 -13.69
C LEU A 150 -28.33 2.94 -13.27
N THR A 151 -27.41 2.02 -12.99
CA THR A 151 -27.76 0.72 -12.41
C THR A 151 -28.30 1.02 -11.02
N THR A 152 -29.63 1.12 -10.91
CA THR A 152 -30.32 0.87 -9.65
C THR A 152 -29.91 -0.54 -9.24
N ASP A 153 -28.95 -0.62 -8.33
CA ASP A 153 -28.46 -1.88 -7.81
C ASP A 153 -29.57 -2.46 -6.95
N ASN A 154 -30.53 -3.16 -7.60
CA ASN A 154 -31.70 -3.81 -7.03
C ASN A 154 -31.36 -4.92 -6.00
N ARG A 155 -30.11 -4.96 -5.52
CA ARG A 155 -29.54 -5.92 -4.59
C ARG A 155 -29.46 -5.38 -3.16
N ALA A 156 -29.60 -4.08 -2.94
CA ALA A 156 -29.54 -3.49 -1.61
C ALA A 156 -30.92 -3.56 -0.94
N SER A 157 -31.05 -4.37 0.11
CA SER A 157 -32.25 -4.41 0.95
C SER A 157 -32.38 -3.19 1.88
N LEU A 158 -31.28 -2.47 2.11
CA LEU A 158 -31.20 -1.29 2.95
C LEU A 158 -30.11 -0.35 2.42
N THR A 159 -30.46 0.93 2.26
CA THR A 159 -29.52 2.00 1.89
C THR A 159 -29.44 3.00 3.04
N ILE A 160 -28.23 3.27 3.51
CA ILE A 160 -27.97 4.28 4.55
C ILE A 160 -27.13 5.39 3.91
N ASP A 161 -27.67 6.61 3.94
CA ASP A 161 -26.97 7.82 3.48
C ASP A 161 -26.51 8.62 4.69
N PHE A 162 -25.20 8.69 4.90
CA PHE A 162 -24.57 9.44 5.99
C PHE A 162 -24.54 10.95 5.75
N ARG A 163 -24.93 11.43 4.56
CA ARG A 163 -24.95 12.87 4.18
C ARG A 163 -23.64 13.62 4.46
N GLN A 164 -22.55 12.89 4.57
CA GLN A 164 -21.22 13.43 4.78
C GLN A 164 -20.76 14.15 3.52
N ARG A 165 -20.04 15.25 3.72
CA ARG A 165 -19.48 16.08 2.64
C ARG A 165 -17.96 16.15 2.81
N PRO A 166 -17.18 16.23 1.73
CA PRO A 166 -15.75 16.44 1.85
C PRO A 166 -15.46 17.76 2.57
N GLN A 167 -14.33 17.80 3.26
CA GLN A 167 -13.76 19.04 3.77
C GLN A 167 -13.65 20.08 2.62
N PRO A 168 -14.01 21.37 2.84
CA PRO A 168 -13.79 22.44 1.89
C PRO A 168 -12.31 22.68 1.60
N THR A 169 -11.99 23.19 0.41
CA THR A 169 -10.64 23.72 0.15
C THR A 169 -10.51 25.13 0.73
N PHE A 170 -9.32 25.45 1.23
CA PHE A 170 -9.01 26.73 1.84
C PHE A 170 -7.95 27.53 1.09
N ALA A 171 -7.38 27.00 0.01
CA ALA A 171 -6.34 27.68 -0.79
C ALA A 171 -5.16 28.23 0.04
N LYS A 172 -4.85 27.59 1.19
CA LYS A 172 -3.87 28.04 2.21
C LYS A 172 -4.20 29.40 2.86
N GLU A 173 -5.42 29.89 2.72
CA GLU A 173 -5.88 31.12 3.35
C GLU A 173 -6.43 30.84 4.75
N PHE A 174 -5.60 31.07 5.77
CA PHE A 174 -5.99 30.80 7.15
C PHE A 174 -7.16 31.65 7.65
N LYS A 175 -7.40 32.84 7.06
CA LYS A 175 -8.58 33.65 7.38
C LYS A 175 -9.88 32.94 6.99
N ILE A 176 -9.91 32.29 5.82
CA ILE A 176 -11.07 31.52 5.37
C ILE A 176 -11.26 30.29 6.25
N LEU A 177 -10.18 29.58 6.58
CA LEU A 177 -10.23 28.42 7.48
C LEU A 177 -10.73 28.81 8.87
N SER A 178 -10.19 29.87 9.46
CA SER A 178 -10.61 30.38 10.78
C SER A 178 -12.08 30.77 10.76
N GLY A 179 -12.53 31.48 9.72
CA GLY A 179 -13.95 31.82 9.54
C GLY A 179 -14.85 30.60 9.39
N ASP A 180 -14.45 29.58 8.63
CA ASP A 180 -15.22 28.33 8.50
C ASP A 180 -15.32 27.59 9.83
N LEU A 181 -14.19 27.40 10.53
CA LEU A 181 -14.17 26.75 11.85
C LEU A 181 -15.01 27.51 12.88
N HIS A 182 -14.94 28.84 12.90
CA HIS A 182 -15.76 29.68 13.77
C HIS A 182 -17.26 29.56 13.43
N ASN A 183 -17.61 29.59 12.14
CA ASN A 183 -18.98 29.40 11.69
C ASN A 183 -19.51 28.00 12.05
N LYS A 184 -18.68 26.97 11.93
CA LYS A 184 -19.00 25.59 12.34
C LYS A 184 -19.21 25.49 13.84
N GLN A 185 -18.33 26.08 14.63
CA GLN A 185 -18.46 26.16 16.09
C GLN A 185 -19.78 26.85 16.49
N ASN A 186 -20.10 27.99 15.88
CA ASN A 186 -21.37 28.70 16.12
C ASN A 186 -22.60 27.90 15.68
N ALA A 187 -22.46 27.06 14.65
CA ALA A 187 -23.49 26.13 14.20
C ALA A 187 -23.56 24.83 15.04
N GLY A 188 -22.80 24.75 16.14
CA GLY A 188 -22.79 23.64 17.09
C GLY A 188 -21.95 22.44 16.66
N TYR A 189 -21.05 22.60 15.68
CA TYR A 189 -20.16 21.52 15.25
C TYR A 189 -18.96 21.37 16.18
N THR A 190 -18.55 20.13 16.38
CA THR A 190 -17.25 19.78 16.96
C THR A 190 -16.20 19.81 15.87
N ASN A 191 -15.26 20.76 15.98
CA ASN A 191 -14.14 20.90 15.05
C ASN A 191 -12.97 20.01 15.48
N LEU A 192 -12.56 19.12 14.59
CA LEU A 192 -11.43 18.21 14.75
C LEU A 192 -10.40 18.46 13.66
N ILE A 193 -9.11 18.48 14.00
CA ILE A 193 -8.03 18.57 13.00
C ILE A 193 -7.08 17.39 13.17
N ALA A 194 -7.07 16.50 12.18
CA ALA A 194 -6.12 15.40 12.09
C ALA A 194 -4.75 15.91 11.65
N CYS A 195 -3.74 15.63 12.45
CA CYS A 195 -2.36 15.98 12.22
C CYS A 195 -1.48 14.75 12.32
N ASN A 196 -0.47 14.64 11.45
CA ASN A 196 0.48 13.53 11.50
C ASN A 196 1.46 13.57 12.69
N SER A 197 1.52 14.67 13.43
CA SER A 197 2.44 14.86 14.56
C SER A 197 2.01 15.98 15.51
N ALA A 198 2.40 15.85 16.79
CA ALA A 198 2.12 16.85 17.82
C ALA A 198 2.73 18.24 17.51
N LYS A 199 3.89 18.29 16.86
CA LYS A 199 4.50 19.56 16.42
C LYS A 199 3.65 20.31 15.40
N GLN A 200 2.92 19.59 14.54
CA GLN A 200 2.01 20.23 13.59
C GLN A 200 0.76 20.79 14.26
N SER A 201 0.21 20.11 15.27
CA SER A 201 -0.90 20.64 16.06
C SER A 201 -0.50 21.89 16.85
N GLU A 202 0.69 21.89 17.49
CA GLU A 202 1.21 23.08 18.19
C GLU A 202 1.33 24.29 17.25
N ARG A 203 1.86 24.07 16.04
CA ARG A 203 1.97 25.12 15.03
C ARG A 203 0.60 25.68 14.61
N LEU A 204 -0.41 24.82 14.47
CA LEU A 204 -1.78 25.28 14.15
C LEU A 204 -2.37 26.11 15.28
N TYR A 205 -2.15 25.72 16.54
CA TYR A 205 -2.56 26.55 17.69
C TYR A 205 -1.92 27.93 17.68
N THR A 206 -0.62 28.01 17.42
CA THR A 206 0.07 29.31 17.30
C THR A 206 -0.55 30.16 16.19
N ILE A 207 -0.80 29.57 15.02
CA ILE A 207 -1.39 30.28 13.87
C ILE A 207 -2.78 30.84 14.22
N PHE A 208 -3.63 30.08 14.91
CA PHE A 208 -4.98 30.54 15.25
C PHE A 208 -5.02 31.51 16.44
N ASN A 209 -4.09 31.39 17.39
CA ASN A 209 -4.00 32.31 18.53
C ASN A 209 -3.61 33.74 18.11
N ASP A 210 -2.96 33.89 16.95
CA ASP A 210 -2.60 35.18 16.37
C ASP A 210 -3.74 35.83 15.55
N MET A 211 -4.93 35.20 15.51
CA MET A 211 -6.07 35.64 14.70
C MET A 211 -7.19 36.27 15.52
N GLU A 212 -8.05 37.07 14.85
CA GLU A 212 -9.13 37.82 15.47
C GLU A 212 -10.28 36.95 16.03
N HIS A 213 -10.44 35.72 15.56
CA HIS A 213 -11.51 34.82 16.00
C HIS A 213 -10.95 33.76 16.94
N GLU A 214 -11.54 33.61 18.13
CA GLU A 214 -11.31 32.46 18.99
C GLU A 214 -11.90 31.21 18.31
N VAL A 215 -11.01 30.38 17.76
CA VAL A 215 -11.35 29.11 17.12
C VAL A 215 -11.00 27.97 18.06
N ALA A 216 -12.01 27.27 18.55
CA ALA A 216 -11.81 26.03 19.28
C ALA A 216 -11.77 24.85 18.29
N PHE A 217 -10.71 24.05 18.39
CA PHE A 217 -10.61 22.75 17.72
C PHE A 217 -9.87 21.75 18.59
N THR A 218 -10.15 20.47 18.38
CA THR A 218 -9.45 19.36 19.04
C THR A 218 -8.49 18.67 18.05
N PRO A 219 -7.18 18.60 18.34
CA PRO A 219 -6.22 17.92 17.48
C PRO A 219 -6.36 16.40 17.63
N LEU A 220 -6.25 15.69 16.52
CA LEU A 220 -6.15 14.23 16.48
C LEU A 220 -4.80 13.85 15.89
N VAL A 221 -4.00 13.08 16.63
CA VAL A 221 -2.73 12.54 16.10
C VAL A 221 -3.04 11.28 15.30
N LEU A 222 -3.47 11.47 14.06
CA LEU A 222 -3.92 10.42 13.15
C LEU A 222 -3.61 10.81 11.70
N ASP A 223 -3.11 9.85 10.92
CA ASP A 223 -2.92 10.01 9.48
C ASP A 223 -4.22 9.64 8.75
N LEU A 224 -4.94 10.64 8.25
CA LEU A 224 -6.15 10.46 7.44
C LEU A 224 -5.88 10.92 6.01
N HIS A 225 -6.46 10.22 5.03
CA HIS A 225 -6.33 10.60 3.62
C HIS A 225 -7.09 11.90 3.31
N GLU A 226 -8.32 12.02 3.82
CA GLU A 226 -9.22 13.15 3.57
C GLU A 226 -10.08 13.42 4.82
N GLY A 227 -10.43 14.68 5.02
CA GLY A 227 -11.39 15.16 6.00
C GLY A 227 -12.81 15.21 5.44
N PHE A 228 -13.78 15.29 6.34
CA PHE A 228 -15.20 15.33 6.01
C PHE A 228 -15.99 16.14 7.04
N ILE A 229 -17.19 16.55 6.65
CA ILE A 229 -18.18 17.19 7.50
C ILE A 229 -19.40 16.26 7.57
N ASP A 230 -19.81 15.96 8.80
CA ASP A 230 -21.00 15.20 9.11
C ASP A 230 -22.07 16.13 9.73
N PRO A 231 -23.12 16.50 8.98
CA PRO A 231 -24.17 17.37 9.49
C PRO A 231 -25.05 16.74 10.58
N GLU A 232 -25.14 15.41 10.62
CA GLU A 232 -25.99 14.66 11.55
C GLU A 232 -25.33 14.56 12.91
N LEU A 233 -24.05 14.18 12.94
CA LEU A 233 -23.23 14.13 14.15
C LEU A 233 -22.73 15.50 14.61
N LYS A 234 -22.96 16.56 13.80
CA LYS A 234 -22.36 17.89 14.01
C LYS A 234 -20.85 17.79 14.19
N LEU A 235 -20.20 17.09 13.27
CA LEU A 235 -18.76 16.86 13.29
C LEU A 235 -18.11 17.50 12.06
N ALA A 236 -17.02 18.23 12.24
CA ALA A 236 -16.21 18.75 11.15
C ALA A 236 -14.77 18.29 11.35
N LEU A 237 -14.33 17.31 10.55
CA LEU A 237 -13.02 16.72 10.60
C LEU A 237 -12.16 17.23 9.45
N TYR A 238 -11.13 17.98 9.79
CA TYR A 238 -10.17 18.53 8.85
C TYR A 238 -8.86 17.77 8.89
N THR A 239 -8.08 17.81 7.81
CA THR A 239 -6.72 17.26 7.77
C THR A 239 -5.69 18.34 7.52
N ASP A 240 -4.52 18.20 8.14
CA ASP A 240 -3.41 19.16 7.98
C ASP A 240 -2.95 19.27 6.52
N HIS A 241 -2.78 18.16 5.80
CA HIS A 241 -2.33 18.19 4.41
C HIS A 241 -3.36 18.82 3.47
N GLN A 242 -4.67 18.68 3.70
CA GLN A 242 -5.66 19.42 2.89
C GLN A 242 -5.69 20.91 3.22
N ILE A 243 -5.56 21.28 4.50
CA ILE A 243 -5.45 22.68 4.93
C ILE A 243 -4.25 23.37 4.26
N PHE A 244 -3.10 22.68 4.25
CA PHE A 244 -1.85 23.22 3.69
C PHE A 244 -1.62 22.87 2.21
N GLU A 245 -2.61 22.26 1.53
CA GLU A 245 -2.52 21.68 0.17
C GLU A 245 -1.21 20.92 -0.10
N ARG A 246 -0.81 20.10 0.87
CA ARG A 246 0.32 19.19 0.73
C ARG A 246 -0.20 17.87 0.17
N TYR A 247 0.62 17.21 -0.64
CA TYR A 247 0.35 15.83 -1.01
C TYR A 247 0.29 14.97 0.26
N HIS A 248 -0.83 14.29 0.48
CA HIS A 248 -0.90 13.24 1.47
C HIS A 248 0.05 12.11 1.05
N ARG A 249 1.16 11.96 1.76
CA ARG A 249 2.07 10.84 1.54
C ARG A 249 1.67 9.75 2.52
N TYR A 250 0.84 8.82 2.08
CA TYR A 250 0.53 7.62 2.86
C TYR A 250 1.84 6.93 3.27
N ARG A 251 2.15 6.96 4.56
CA ARG A 251 3.27 6.23 5.13
C ARG A 251 2.73 4.91 5.64
N LEU A 252 2.91 3.85 4.85
CA LEU A 252 2.72 2.50 5.35
C LEU A 252 3.60 2.36 6.60
N LYS A 253 3.01 2.01 7.76
CA LYS A 253 3.77 1.75 9.00
C LYS A 253 4.98 0.88 8.65
N GLU A 254 6.19 1.42 8.82
CA GLU A 254 7.47 0.80 8.44
C GLU A 254 7.81 -0.47 9.26
N GLY A 255 6.85 -1.06 9.97
CA GLY A 255 7.02 -2.28 10.76
C GLY A 255 7.55 -3.47 9.94
N PHE A 256 7.26 -3.50 8.64
CA PHE A 256 7.75 -4.54 7.73
C PHE A 256 9.03 -4.16 6.96
N ARG A 257 9.44 -2.89 6.96
CA ARG A 257 10.65 -2.44 6.24
C ARG A 257 11.95 -2.65 7.00
N LYS A 258 11.90 -2.97 8.30
CA LYS A 258 13.12 -3.44 9.01
C LYS A 258 13.57 -4.83 8.51
N ASN A 259 12.68 -5.64 7.93
CA ASN A 259 13.04 -6.95 7.39
C ASN A 259 13.68 -6.92 6.00
N SER A 260 13.69 -5.79 5.28
CA SER A 260 14.49 -5.69 4.04
C SER A 260 16.01 -5.65 4.31
N GLN A 261 16.42 -5.55 5.58
CA GLN A 261 17.82 -5.73 6.00
C GLN A 261 18.21 -7.22 6.14
N ALA A 262 17.23 -8.13 6.21
CA ALA A 262 17.49 -9.56 6.35
C ALA A 262 17.83 -10.24 5.01
N LEU A 263 17.36 -9.69 3.88
CA LEU A 263 17.72 -10.20 2.54
C LEU A 263 19.23 -10.01 2.25
N THR A 264 19.82 -8.90 2.70
CA THR A 264 21.22 -8.57 2.37
C THR A 264 22.23 -9.48 3.05
N LEU A 265 21.98 -9.95 4.28
CA LEU A 265 22.97 -10.79 4.99
C LEU A 265 23.14 -12.18 4.33
N LYS A 266 22.03 -12.80 3.89
CA LYS A 266 22.04 -14.09 3.18
C LYS A 266 22.75 -13.99 1.83
N GLU A 267 22.50 -12.91 1.07
CA GLU A 267 23.15 -12.66 -0.22
C GLU A 267 24.67 -12.43 -0.08
N LEU A 268 25.10 -11.78 1.01
CA LEU A 268 26.51 -11.53 1.31
C LEU A 268 27.29 -12.78 1.69
N THR A 269 26.70 -13.72 2.45
CA THR A 269 27.33 -15.03 2.73
C THR A 269 27.55 -15.87 1.47
N GLN A 270 26.88 -15.54 0.36
CA GLN A 270 27.00 -16.26 -0.91
C GLN A 270 27.97 -15.58 -1.91
N LEU A 271 28.53 -14.41 -1.58
CA LEU A 271 29.46 -13.70 -2.46
C LEU A 271 30.81 -14.39 -2.50
N LYS A 272 31.25 -14.77 -3.70
CA LYS A 272 32.59 -15.33 -3.93
C LYS A 272 33.47 -14.29 -4.64
N PRO A 273 34.78 -14.22 -4.34
CA PRO A 273 35.70 -13.37 -5.09
C PRO A 273 35.55 -13.61 -6.60
N GLY A 274 35.30 -12.54 -7.35
CA GLY A 274 34.97 -12.60 -8.78
C GLY A 274 33.50 -12.32 -9.11
N ASP A 275 32.59 -12.38 -8.14
CA ASP A 275 31.18 -12.04 -8.35
C ASP A 275 31.01 -10.55 -8.72
N LEU A 276 30.10 -10.29 -9.65
CA LEU A 276 29.68 -8.93 -10.01
C LEU A 276 28.73 -8.39 -8.95
N VAL A 277 28.98 -7.17 -8.53
CA VAL A 277 28.29 -6.51 -7.43
C VAL A 277 27.92 -5.10 -7.83
N VAL A 278 26.69 -4.68 -7.54
CA VAL A 278 26.21 -3.33 -7.82
C VAL A 278 26.27 -2.50 -6.55
N HIS A 279 26.99 -1.38 -6.61
CA HIS A 279 26.90 -0.33 -5.59
C HIS A 279 25.91 0.75 -6.05
N ILE A 280 24.98 1.17 -5.18
CA ILE A 280 23.90 2.10 -5.56
C ILE A 280 24.40 3.42 -6.17
N ASP A 281 25.57 3.91 -5.73
CA ASP A 281 26.18 5.17 -6.20
C ASP A 281 27.27 5.02 -7.25
N HIS A 282 27.99 3.89 -7.26
CA HIS A 282 29.23 3.72 -8.02
C HIS A 282 29.10 2.71 -9.16
N GLY A 283 27.97 2.01 -9.24
CA GLY A 283 27.67 1.05 -10.28
C GLY A 283 28.32 -0.30 -10.07
N VAL A 284 28.49 -1.03 -11.18
CA VAL A 284 28.91 -2.43 -11.18
C VAL A 284 30.42 -2.55 -10.92
N GLY A 285 30.79 -3.21 -9.84
CA GLY A 285 32.16 -3.59 -9.46
C GLY A 285 32.31 -5.11 -9.34
N ILE A 286 33.53 -5.58 -9.13
CA ILE A 286 33.88 -6.99 -8.90
C ILE A 286 34.24 -7.16 -7.42
N PHE A 287 33.60 -8.10 -6.73
CA PHE A 287 33.95 -8.42 -5.36
C PHE A 287 35.34 -9.08 -5.29
N SER A 288 36.24 -8.53 -4.47
CA SER A 288 37.61 -9.01 -4.32
C SER A 288 37.91 -9.68 -2.97
N GLY A 289 37.00 -9.60 -2.00
CA GLY A 289 37.16 -10.18 -0.66
C GLY A 289 36.85 -9.20 0.48
N LEU A 290 37.02 -9.69 1.70
CA LEU A 290 36.95 -8.91 2.95
C LEU A 290 38.36 -8.50 3.36
N GLU A 291 38.52 -7.28 3.86
CA GLU A 291 39.79 -6.74 4.34
C GLU A 291 39.55 -5.84 5.54
N THR A 292 40.41 -5.94 6.56
CA THR A 292 40.38 -5.03 7.71
C THR A 292 41.21 -3.80 7.37
N ILE A 293 40.57 -2.62 7.37
CA ILE A 293 41.21 -1.34 7.09
C ILE A 293 41.26 -0.47 8.34
N ASP A 294 42.30 0.36 8.47
CA ASP A 294 42.35 1.41 9.47
C ASP A 294 41.64 2.66 8.93
N ALA A 295 40.46 2.96 9.47
CA ALA A 295 39.65 4.10 9.08
C ALA A 295 39.61 5.12 10.21
N GLY A 296 40.66 5.96 10.29
CA GLY A 296 40.73 7.05 11.26
C GLY A 296 41.05 6.62 12.69
N GLY A 297 41.89 5.59 12.86
CA GLY A 297 42.36 5.11 14.17
C GLY A 297 41.54 3.97 14.76
N SER A 298 40.54 3.47 14.02
CA SER A 298 39.77 2.28 14.35
C SER A 298 39.90 1.27 13.24
N MET A 299 40.28 0.04 13.59
CA MET A 299 40.21 -1.10 12.68
C MET A 299 38.75 -1.38 12.36
N GLN A 300 38.41 -1.42 11.07
CA GLN A 300 37.08 -1.75 10.58
C GLN A 300 37.17 -2.79 9.48
N GLU A 301 36.28 -3.76 9.52
CA GLU A 301 36.11 -4.70 8.42
C GLU A 301 35.34 -4.04 7.27
N ALA A 302 35.85 -4.21 6.05
CA ALA A 302 35.25 -3.69 4.84
C ALA A 302 35.29 -4.75 3.73
N ILE A 303 34.29 -4.71 2.85
CA ILE A 303 34.36 -5.42 1.58
C ILE A 303 35.17 -4.60 0.58
N ARG A 304 36.03 -5.28 -0.18
CA ARG A 304 36.85 -4.68 -1.23
C ARG A 304 36.21 -4.93 -2.59
N LEU A 305 35.83 -3.86 -3.28
CA LEU A 305 35.30 -3.89 -4.64
C LEU A 305 36.33 -3.34 -5.62
N LYS A 306 36.56 -4.05 -6.72
CA LYS A 306 37.42 -3.63 -7.84
C LYS A 306 36.57 -3.09 -8.97
N TYR A 307 36.92 -1.91 -9.45
CA TYR A 307 36.31 -1.22 -10.59
C TYR A 307 37.27 -1.23 -11.79
N ARG A 308 36.82 -0.68 -12.91
CA ARG A 308 37.64 -0.59 -14.13
C ARG A 308 38.90 0.24 -13.87
N ASP A 309 39.95 0.00 -14.64
CA ASP A 309 41.26 0.68 -14.55
C ASP A 309 42.02 0.43 -13.23
N GLY A 310 41.60 -0.56 -12.43
CA GLY A 310 42.26 -0.95 -11.18
C GLY A 310 41.80 -0.15 -9.96
N ASP A 311 40.78 0.70 -10.11
CA ASP A 311 40.19 1.48 -9.01
C ASP A 311 39.61 0.54 -7.93
N ILE A 312 39.83 0.87 -6.65
CA ILE A 312 39.35 0.07 -5.52
C ILE A 312 38.42 0.93 -4.67
N LEU A 313 37.30 0.35 -4.26
CA LEU A 313 36.37 0.92 -3.28
C LEU A 313 36.27 -0.02 -2.08
N TYR A 314 36.49 0.52 -0.89
CA TYR A 314 36.20 -0.17 0.37
C TYR A 314 34.82 0.24 0.87
N VAL A 315 33.96 -0.72 1.15
CA VAL A 315 32.63 -0.49 1.72
C VAL A 315 32.60 -1.14 3.10
N GLY A 316 32.48 -0.33 4.15
CA GLY A 316 32.38 -0.86 5.52
C GLY A 316 31.12 -1.70 5.71
N ILE A 317 31.17 -2.64 6.66
CA ILE A 317 30.06 -3.55 6.96
C ILE A 317 28.73 -2.80 7.22
N HIS A 318 28.77 -1.64 7.86
CA HIS A 318 27.57 -0.83 8.12
C HIS A 318 26.92 -0.23 6.85
N SER A 319 27.67 -0.16 5.74
CA SER A 319 27.20 0.34 4.44
C SER A 319 26.85 -0.77 3.46
N LEU A 320 26.80 -2.03 3.90
CA LEU A 320 26.48 -3.18 3.04
C LEU A 320 25.10 -3.10 2.39
N HIS A 321 24.14 -2.41 3.00
CA HIS A 321 22.82 -2.16 2.40
C HIS A 321 22.87 -1.38 1.07
N ARG A 322 24.02 -0.79 0.72
CA ARG A 322 24.28 -0.07 -0.54
C ARG A 322 24.80 -0.97 -1.65
N VAL A 323 24.94 -2.26 -1.36
CA VAL A 323 25.65 -3.24 -2.17
C VAL A 323 24.74 -4.44 -2.41
N SER A 324 24.61 -4.87 -3.66
CA SER A 324 23.75 -6.00 -4.05
C SER A 324 24.47 -6.87 -5.08
N LYS A 325 24.25 -8.19 -5.04
CA LYS A 325 24.79 -9.09 -6.07
C LYS A 325 24.13 -8.77 -7.41
N PHE A 326 24.92 -8.73 -8.48
CA PHE A 326 24.37 -8.57 -9.82
C PHE A 326 23.85 -9.92 -10.32
N SER A 327 22.54 -10.03 -10.53
CA SER A 327 21.88 -11.13 -11.26
C SER A 327 21.45 -10.63 -12.63
N GLY A 328 22.19 -10.99 -13.68
CA GLY A 328 21.78 -10.71 -15.06
C GLY A 328 20.79 -11.76 -15.57
N GLU A 329 19.91 -11.37 -16.50
CA GLU A 329 19.09 -12.32 -17.25
C GLU A 329 19.99 -13.27 -18.05
N GLU A 330 19.78 -14.57 -17.87
CA GLU A 330 20.54 -15.65 -18.49
C GLU A 330 20.41 -15.55 -20.02
N GLY A 331 21.46 -15.08 -20.69
CA GLY A 331 21.50 -14.86 -22.15
C GLY A 331 21.87 -13.44 -22.60
N GLY A 332 21.98 -12.47 -21.69
CA GLY A 332 22.44 -11.10 -21.99
C GLY A 332 23.97 -10.93 -21.93
N LYS A 333 24.52 -9.98 -22.72
CA LYS A 333 25.94 -9.58 -22.63
C LYS A 333 26.26 -9.18 -21.18
N ALA A 334 27.29 -9.80 -20.58
CA ALA A 334 27.77 -9.46 -19.24
C ALA A 334 27.97 -7.93 -19.10
N PRO A 335 27.48 -7.31 -18.00
CA PRO A 335 27.55 -5.87 -17.84
C PRO A 335 29.01 -5.42 -17.75
N LYS A 336 29.29 -4.24 -18.30
CA LYS A 336 30.63 -3.64 -18.19
C LYS A 336 30.84 -3.13 -16.77
N VAL A 337 31.99 -3.47 -16.18
CA VAL A 337 32.45 -2.90 -14.91
C VAL A 337 32.53 -1.38 -15.04
N SER A 338 31.96 -0.69 -14.07
CA SER A 338 31.90 0.78 -14.01
C SER A 338 33.27 1.37 -13.67
N LYS A 339 33.46 2.66 -13.97
CA LYS A 339 34.67 3.41 -13.59
C LYS A 339 34.36 4.35 -12.43
N LEU A 340 35.16 4.31 -11.38
CA LEU A 340 34.95 5.13 -10.20
C LEU A 340 35.12 6.63 -10.54
N GLY A 341 34.31 7.49 -9.94
CA GLY A 341 34.38 8.95 -10.15
C GLY A 341 33.75 9.48 -11.45
N THR A 342 33.23 8.64 -12.34
CA THR A 342 32.54 9.10 -13.55
C THR A 342 31.02 9.27 -13.34
N PRO A 343 30.37 10.29 -13.93
CA PRO A 343 28.91 10.47 -13.83
C PRO A 343 28.12 9.47 -14.70
N ALA A 344 28.80 8.58 -15.44
CA ALA A 344 28.18 7.64 -16.37
C ALA A 344 27.09 6.77 -15.72
N TRP A 345 27.30 6.32 -14.48
CA TRP A 345 26.31 5.52 -13.74
C TRP A 345 25.08 6.33 -13.34
N LYS A 346 25.26 7.57 -12.89
CA LYS A 346 24.16 8.48 -12.56
C LYS A 346 23.29 8.77 -13.78
N ASN A 347 23.93 9.05 -14.92
CA ASN A 347 23.23 9.29 -16.19
C ASN A 347 22.50 8.04 -16.71
N LEU A 348 23.08 6.85 -16.52
CA LEU A 348 22.43 5.58 -16.88
C LEU A 348 21.17 5.34 -16.02
N LYS A 349 21.28 5.58 -14.71
CA LYS A 349 20.17 5.44 -13.76
C LYS A 349 19.03 6.42 -14.05
N GLU A 350 19.34 7.65 -14.45
CA GLU A 350 18.34 8.63 -14.87
C GLU A 350 17.63 8.22 -16.16
N LYS A 351 18.36 7.69 -17.16
CA LYS A 351 17.78 7.21 -18.41
C LYS A 351 16.86 6.01 -18.26
N THR A 352 17.11 5.11 -17.32
CA THR A 352 16.27 3.91 -17.08
C THR A 352 15.07 4.21 -16.18
N LYS A 353 15.02 5.38 -15.55
CA LYS A 353 13.92 5.81 -14.69
C LYS A 353 12.85 6.64 -15.44
N ALA A 354 13.21 7.19 -16.60
CA ALA A 354 12.29 7.81 -17.56
C ALA A 354 11.69 6.73 -18.47
#